data_AF-A0A1B1I3Y2-F1
#
_entry.id   AF-A0A1B1I3Y2-F1
#
_cell.length_a   1.000
_cell.length_b   1.000
_cell.length_c   1.000
_cell.angle_alpha   90.00
_cell.angle_beta   90.00
_cell.angle_gamma   90.00
#
_symmetry.space_group_name_H-M   'P 1'
#
loop_
_entity.id
_entity.type
_entity.pdbx_description
1 polymer ?
#
loop_
_entity_poly.entity_id
_entity_poly.type
_entity_poly.pdbx_seq_one_letter_code
_entity_poly.pdbx_strand_id
1 'polypeptide(L)'
;MIQVYTGDGKGKTTAAIGLTIRALGAGHRVFLMQFMKSLAYSEQHILQKMPNLTLETTGKPFFIAEEGMMDERAREAFGDDVVIFPKGQPPDDYVALLTSGLARALSVISKGETDLVILDEINIALSFGLLRREQM
;
A
#
# COMPACT_ATOMS: atom_id res chain seq x y z
N MET A 1 -13.63 2.81 15.03
CA MET A 1 -12.65 3.91 15.10
C MET A 1 -11.84 3.88 13.81
N ILE A 2 -11.57 5.03 13.19
CA ILE A 2 -10.71 5.14 11.99
C ILE A 2 -9.49 5.98 12.38
N GLN A 3 -8.30 5.54 11.99
CA GLN A 3 -7.04 6.27 12.20
C GLN A 3 -6.40 6.56 10.84
N VAL A 4 -5.90 7.79 10.66
CA VAL A 4 -5.21 8.22 9.44
C VAL A 4 -3.85 8.80 9.84
N TYR A 5 -2.77 8.18 9.37
CA TYR A 5 -1.41 8.70 9.52
C TYR A 5 -1.00 9.38 8.20
N THR A 6 -0.84 10.70 8.22
CA THR A 6 -0.50 11.51 7.05
C THR A 6 0.66 12.49 7.34
N GLY A 7 1.13 13.20 6.31
CA GLY A 7 2.27 14.11 6.35
C GLY A 7 3.52 13.54 5.69
N ASP A 8 4.50 14.40 5.42
CA ASP A 8 5.69 14.07 4.62
C ASP A 8 6.79 13.37 5.42
N GLY A 9 6.61 13.29 6.75
CA GLY A 9 7.56 12.67 7.66
C GLY A 9 7.65 11.14 7.53
N LYS A 10 8.77 10.61 7.99
CA LYS A 10 8.97 9.16 8.19
C LYS A 10 8.12 8.66 9.36
N GLY A 11 7.74 7.38 9.33
CA GLY A 11 7.13 6.70 10.48
C GLY A 11 5.66 6.33 10.34
N LYS A 12 4.96 6.73 9.27
CA LYS A 12 3.54 6.34 9.02
C LYS A 12 3.37 4.82 8.95
N THR A 13 4.11 4.18 8.06
CA THR A 13 4.12 2.71 7.93
C THR A 13 4.62 2.05 9.22
N THR A 14 5.63 2.63 9.89
CA THR A 14 6.12 2.12 11.17
C THR A 14 5.05 2.14 12.26
N ALA A 15 4.26 3.23 12.35
CA ALA A 15 3.14 3.33 13.27
C ALA A 15 2.04 2.32 12.95
N ALA A 16 1.71 2.15 11.66
CA ALA A 16 0.75 1.16 11.20
C ALA A 16 1.19 -0.27 11.57
N ILE A 17 2.46 -0.62 11.32
CA ILE A 17 3.04 -1.93 11.72
C ILE A 17 3.05 -2.08 13.24
N GLY A 18 3.39 -1.03 13.99
CA GLY A 18 3.33 -1.07 15.45
C GLY A 18 1.92 -1.38 15.97
N LEU A 19 0.89 -0.83 15.32
CA LEU A 19 -0.51 -1.15 15.60
C LEU A 19 -0.85 -2.59 15.22
N THR A 20 -0.39 -3.08 14.06
CA THR A 20 -0.51 -4.49 13.65
C THR A 20 0.03 -5.41 14.73
N ILE A 21 1.29 -5.22 15.14
CA ILE A 21 1.96 -6.08 16.13
C ILE A 21 1.23 -6.03 17.47
N ARG A 22 0.78 -4.85 17.91
CA ARG A 22 -0.01 -4.72 19.14
C ARG A 22 -1.32 -5.50 19.07
N ALA A 23 -2.05 -5.40 17.97
CA ALA A 23 -3.32 -6.12 17.79
C ALA A 23 -3.10 -7.64 17.77
N LEU A 24 -2.09 -8.11 17.03
CA LEU A 24 -1.70 -9.53 17.02
C LEU A 24 -1.33 -10.04 18.41
N GLY A 25 -0.57 -9.25 19.18
CA GLY A 25 -0.22 -9.57 20.56
C GLY A 25 -1.42 -9.65 21.52
N ALA A 26 -2.54 -9.01 21.17
CA ALA A 26 -3.82 -9.12 21.87
C ALA A 26 -4.71 -10.27 21.35
N GLY A 27 -4.22 -11.08 20.40
CA GLY A 27 -4.96 -12.22 19.83
C GLY A 27 -5.92 -11.84 18.69
N HIS A 28 -5.87 -10.61 18.18
CA HIS A 28 -6.74 -10.17 17.10
C HIS A 28 -6.30 -10.68 15.73
N ARG A 29 -7.25 -10.80 14.81
CA ARG A 29 -7.03 -11.06 13.39
C ARG A 29 -6.82 -9.74 12.67
N VAL A 30 -5.69 -9.61 11.98
CA VAL A 30 -5.31 -8.38 11.28
C VAL A 30 -5.19 -8.63 9.78
N PHE A 31 -5.76 -7.73 8.99
CA PHE A 31 -5.53 -7.64 7.55
C PHE A 31 -4.70 -6.39 7.25
N LEU A 32 -3.54 -6.58 6.63
CA LEU A 32 -2.64 -5.52 6.22
C LEU A 32 -2.53 -5.53 4.69
N MET A 33 -3.07 -4.49 4.07
CA MET A 33 -2.98 -4.25 2.64
C MET A 33 -1.94 -3.17 2.37
N GLN A 34 -0.91 -3.49 1.57
CA GLN A 34 0.09 -2.52 1.14
C GLN A 34 -0.09 -2.15 -0.33
N PHE A 35 -0.48 -0.90 -0.58
CA PHE A 35 -0.59 -0.38 -1.92
C PHE A 35 0.79 0.02 -2.46
N MET A 36 1.02 -0.21 -3.75
CA MET A 36 2.27 0.17 -4.45
C MET A 36 3.57 -0.46 -3.90
N LYS A 37 3.49 -1.44 -3.00
CA LYS A 37 4.66 -2.14 -2.44
C LYS A 37 4.76 -3.57 -2.97
N SER A 38 5.92 -3.95 -3.48
CA SER A 38 6.25 -5.35 -3.74
C SER A 38 6.55 -6.08 -2.42
N LEU A 39 6.81 -7.39 -2.48
CA LEU A 39 7.23 -8.18 -1.31
C LEU A 39 8.75 -8.08 -1.01
N ALA A 40 9.38 -6.96 -1.36
CA ALA A 40 10.82 -6.75 -1.23
C ALA A 40 11.26 -6.02 0.06
N TYR A 41 10.31 -5.60 0.91
CA TYR A 41 10.62 -4.79 2.09
C TYR A 41 10.98 -5.67 3.29
N SER A 42 11.98 -5.23 4.07
CA SER A 42 12.60 -6.08 5.09
C SER A 42 11.62 -6.49 6.20
N GLU A 43 10.71 -5.61 6.61
CA GLU A 43 9.67 -5.89 7.60
C GLU A 43 8.69 -6.99 7.16
N GLN A 44 8.47 -7.16 5.86
CA GLN A 44 7.50 -8.13 5.36
C GLN A 44 7.95 -9.56 5.65
N HIS A 45 9.27 -9.82 5.69
CA HIS A 45 9.83 -11.16 5.96
C HIS A 45 9.39 -11.73 7.31
N ILE A 46 9.26 -10.87 8.33
CA ILE A 46 8.78 -11.29 9.65
C ILE A 46 7.25 -11.26 9.72
N LEU A 47 6.61 -10.24 9.12
CA LEU A 47 5.15 -10.10 9.12
C LEU A 47 4.46 -11.30 8.45
N GLN A 48 4.98 -11.79 7.32
CA GLN A 48 4.43 -12.96 6.61
C GLN A 48 4.40 -14.24 7.47
N LYS A 49 5.19 -14.31 8.54
CA LYS A 49 5.28 -15.48 9.42
C LYS A 49 4.38 -15.34 10.66
N MET A 50 3.75 -14.19 10.86
CA MET A 50 2.95 -13.94 12.05
C MET A 50 1.60 -14.67 11.96
N PRO A 51 1.21 -15.44 12.99
CA PRO A 51 -0.13 -16.01 13.04
C PRO A 51 -1.18 -14.90 13.12
N ASN A 52 -2.38 -15.16 12.59
CA ASN A 52 -3.50 -14.21 12.56
C ASN A 52 -3.28 -12.92 11.76
N LEU A 53 -2.16 -12.80 11.03
CA LEU A 53 -1.92 -11.72 10.07
C LEU A 53 -2.13 -12.22 8.64
N THR A 54 -2.96 -11.53 7.88
CA THR A 54 -2.98 -11.62 6.42
C THR A 54 -2.31 -10.37 5.85
N LEU A 55 -1.20 -10.56 5.14
CA LEU A 55 -0.48 -9.50 4.44
C LEU A 55 -0.64 -9.70 2.93
N GLU A 56 -1.20 -8.70 2.26
CA GLU A 56 -1.36 -8.67 0.81
C GLU A 56 -0.80 -7.36 0.24
N THR A 57 -0.30 -7.39 -1.00
CA THR A 57 0.33 -6.21 -1.62
C THR A 57 -0.06 -6.04 -3.09
N THR A 58 0.02 -4.82 -3.61
CA THR A 58 -0.29 -4.46 -5.02
C THR A 58 0.84 -3.72 -5.73
N GLY A 59 2.09 -3.89 -5.28
CA GLY A 59 3.25 -3.35 -5.98
C GLY A 59 3.78 -4.29 -7.05
N LYS A 60 4.29 -3.70 -8.12
CA LYS A 60 5.11 -4.36 -9.13
C LYS A 60 6.59 -4.26 -8.73
N PRO A 61 7.49 -5.02 -9.37
CA PRO A 61 8.93 -4.87 -9.13
C PRO A 61 9.48 -3.48 -9.47
N PHE A 62 8.70 -2.65 -10.18
CA PHE A 62 9.08 -1.32 -10.62
C PHE A 62 8.37 -0.24 -9.80
N PHE A 63 9.06 0.87 -9.60
CA PHE A 63 8.49 2.10 -9.06
C PHE A 63 7.62 2.80 -10.11
N ILE A 64 6.71 3.65 -9.66
CA ILE A 64 5.90 4.50 -10.53
C ILE A 64 6.06 5.96 -10.11
N ALA A 65 6.15 6.84 -11.09
CA ALA A 65 6.28 8.26 -10.87
C ALA A 65 5.53 9.05 -11.96
N GLU A 66 4.89 10.15 -11.56
CA GLU A 66 4.36 11.11 -12.52
C GLU A 66 5.51 11.89 -13.18
N GLU A 67 5.30 12.28 -14.43
CA GLU A 67 6.21 13.22 -15.11
C GLU A 67 6.47 14.47 -14.26
N GLY A 68 7.75 14.81 -14.10
CA GLY A 68 8.20 15.95 -13.30
C GLY A 68 8.37 15.70 -11.81
N MET A 69 8.08 14.49 -11.30
CA MET A 69 8.35 14.13 -9.90
C MET A 69 9.79 13.69 -9.62
N MET A 70 10.54 13.32 -10.67
CA MET A 70 11.91 12.85 -10.56
C MET A 70 12.84 13.78 -11.33
N ASP A 71 13.96 14.14 -10.70
CA ASP A 71 15.06 14.78 -11.41
C ASP A 71 15.81 13.75 -12.28
N GLU A 72 16.67 14.25 -13.17
CA GLU A 72 17.39 13.41 -14.12
C GLU A 72 18.31 12.41 -13.42
N ARG A 73 18.88 12.80 -12.27
CA ARG A 73 19.76 11.97 -11.46
C ARG A 73 19.01 10.81 -10.79
N ALA A 74 17.81 11.07 -10.26
CA ALA A 74 16.94 10.04 -9.72
C ALA A 74 16.51 9.10 -10.84
N ARG A 75 16.12 9.63 -12.00
CA ARG A 75 15.74 8.81 -13.16
C ARG A 75 16.86 7.87 -13.60
N GLU A 76 18.09 8.36 -13.66
CA GLU A 76 19.27 7.52 -13.96
C GLU A 76 19.52 6.45 -12.89
N ALA A 77 19.32 6.78 -11.60
CA ALA A 77 19.53 5.84 -10.51
C ALA A 77 18.50 4.69 -10.50
N PHE A 78 17.25 4.97 -10.89
CA PHE A 78 16.21 3.94 -10.99
C PHE A 78 16.24 3.21 -12.33
N GLY A 79 16.74 3.82 -13.41
CA GLY A 79 16.90 3.16 -14.71
C GLY A 79 15.59 2.53 -15.21
N ASP A 80 15.64 1.24 -15.52
CA ASP A 80 14.48 0.46 -15.97
C ASP A 80 13.54 0.05 -14.83
N ASP A 81 13.92 0.33 -13.57
CA ASP A 81 13.12 0.02 -12.39
C ASP A 81 12.06 1.09 -12.08
N VAL A 82 11.81 2.05 -12.99
CA VAL A 82 10.75 3.05 -12.84
C VAL A 82 9.89 3.20 -14.10
N VAL A 83 8.57 3.25 -13.89
CA VAL A 83 7.59 3.59 -14.92
C VAL A 83 7.16 5.03 -14.72
N ILE A 84 7.55 5.89 -15.66
CA ILE A 84 7.11 7.29 -15.69
C ILE A 84 5.83 7.37 -16.53
N PHE A 85 4.81 8.05 -16.00
CA PHE A 85 3.54 8.22 -16.70
C PHE A 85 3.10 9.69 -16.74
N PRO A 86 2.34 10.11 -17.77
CA PRO A 86 1.85 11.48 -17.86
C PRO A 86 0.93 11.82 -16.69
N LYS A 87 1.01 13.06 -16.20
CA LYS A 87 0.21 13.51 -15.06
C LYS A 87 -1.28 13.27 -15.29
N GLY A 88 -1.93 12.58 -14.36
CA GLY A 88 -3.35 12.23 -14.42
C GLY A 88 -3.71 11.10 -15.39
N GLN A 89 -2.71 10.43 -15.99
CA GLN A 89 -2.90 9.28 -16.87
C GLN A 89 -2.09 8.07 -16.36
N PRO A 90 -2.44 7.53 -15.18
CA PRO A 90 -1.75 6.35 -14.65
C PRO A 90 -1.94 5.13 -15.56
N PRO A 91 -0.97 4.21 -15.62
CA PRO A 91 -1.09 3.04 -16.49
C PRO A 91 -2.23 2.11 -16.04
N ASP A 92 -3.04 1.64 -17.01
CA ASP A 92 -4.25 0.86 -16.76
C ASP A 92 -4.01 -0.42 -15.95
N ASP A 93 -2.88 -1.09 -16.20
CA ASP A 93 -2.51 -2.32 -15.52
C ASP A 93 -2.13 -2.10 -14.05
N TYR A 94 -1.66 -0.91 -13.68
CA TYR A 94 -1.51 -0.53 -12.27
C TYR A 94 -2.87 -0.17 -11.66
N VAL A 95 -3.69 0.62 -12.36
CA VAL A 95 -5.05 0.96 -11.90
C VAL A 95 -5.87 -0.30 -11.61
N ALA A 96 -5.83 -1.29 -12.51
CA ALA A 96 -6.53 -2.56 -12.33
C ALA A 96 -6.01 -3.34 -11.11
N LEU A 97 -4.68 -3.42 -10.95
CA LEU A 97 -4.05 -4.11 -9.82
C LEU A 97 -4.45 -3.48 -8.48
N LEU A 98 -4.30 -2.17 -8.33
CA LEU A 98 -4.68 -1.48 -7.09
C LEU A 98 -6.19 -1.55 -6.84
N THR A 99 -7.01 -1.45 -7.90
CA THR A 99 -8.47 -1.61 -7.79
C THR A 99 -8.84 -3.00 -7.26
N SER A 100 -8.21 -4.06 -7.75
CA SER A 100 -8.45 -5.41 -7.23
C SER A 100 -8.06 -5.55 -5.77
N GLY A 101 -6.96 -4.90 -5.36
CA GLY A 101 -6.51 -4.85 -3.99
C GLY A 101 -7.47 -4.10 -3.06
N LEU A 102 -8.02 -2.97 -3.53
CA LEU A 102 -9.05 -2.23 -2.80
C LEU A 102 -10.32 -3.07 -2.67
N ALA A 103 -10.79 -3.71 -3.75
CA ALA A 103 -11.95 -4.58 -3.71
C ALA A 103 -11.77 -5.74 -2.71
N ARG A 104 -10.56 -6.30 -2.65
CA ARG A 104 -10.19 -7.34 -1.68
C ARG A 104 -10.24 -6.82 -0.24
N ALA A 105 -9.69 -5.63 0.03
CA ALA A 105 -9.79 -5.00 1.35
C ALA A 105 -11.25 -4.71 1.76
N LEU A 106 -12.07 -4.17 0.85
CA LEU A 106 -13.49 -3.92 1.09
C LEU A 106 -14.27 -5.22 1.35
N SER A 107 -13.91 -6.31 0.67
CA SER A 107 -14.48 -7.63 0.93
C SER A 107 -14.15 -8.13 2.34
N VAL A 108 -12.89 -7.97 2.80
CA VAL A 108 -12.50 -8.33 4.17
C VAL A 108 -13.29 -7.54 5.20
N ILE A 109 -13.43 -6.22 4.99
CA ILE A 109 -14.20 -5.33 5.87
C ILE A 109 -15.66 -5.79 5.95
N SER A 110 -16.30 -6.01 4.80
CA SER A 110 -17.73 -6.35 4.74
C SER A 110 -18.08 -7.71 5.35
N LYS A 111 -17.16 -8.67 5.31
CA LYS A 111 -17.36 -10.00 5.92
C LYS A 111 -17.19 -10.02 7.44
N GLY A 112 -16.55 -9.01 8.04
CA GLY A 112 -16.27 -8.99 9.48
C GLY A 112 -15.31 -10.09 9.96
N GLU A 113 -14.47 -10.60 9.06
CA GLU A 113 -13.52 -11.69 9.32
C GLU A 113 -12.24 -11.23 10.03
N THR A 114 -12.06 -9.93 10.26
CA THR A 114 -10.86 -9.36 10.88
C THR A 114 -11.23 -8.26 11.85
N ASP A 115 -10.44 -8.13 12.92
CA ASP A 115 -10.68 -7.14 13.98
C ASP A 115 -9.97 -5.80 13.67
N LEU A 116 -8.94 -5.83 12.82
CA LEU A 116 -8.20 -4.66 12.37
C LEU A 116 -7.87 -4.78 10.87
N VAL A 117 -8.16 -3.71 10.12
CA VAL A 117 -7.78 -3.55 8.73
C VAL A 117 -6.86 -2.34 8.60
N ILE A 118 -5.72 -2.52 7.95
CA ILE A 118 -4.75 -1.46 7.66
C ILE A 118 -4.58 -1.34 6.16
N LEU A 119 -4.68 -0.10 5.66
CA LEU A 119 -4.52 0.28 4.27
C LEU A 119 -3.28 1.20 4.16
N ASP A 120 -2.11 0.59 3.98
CA ASP A 120 -0.82 1.29 3.90
C ASP A 120 -0.62 1.85 2.48
N GLU A 121 -0.20 3.12 2.36
CA GLU A 121 -0.05 3.89 1.12
C GLU A 121 -1.33 4.14 0.29
N ILE A 122 -2.53 3.94 0.85
CA ILE A 122 -3.78 4.21 0.14
C ILE A 122 -3.92 5.70 -0.26
N ASN A 123 -3.39 6.61 0.56
CA ASN A 123 -3.36 8.04 0.27
C ASN A 123 -2.46 8.37 -0.92
N ILE A 124 -1.33 7.65 -1.09
CA ILE A 124 -0.43 7.83 -2.23
C ILE A 124 -1.08 7.26 -3.49
N ALA A 125 -1.71 6.09 -3.39
CA ALA A 125 -2.48 5.50 -4.49
C ALA A 125 -3.59 6.44 -5.01
N LEU A 126 -4.28 7.13 -4.09
CA LEU A 126 -5.24 8.19 -4.43
C LEU A 126 -4.56 9.41 -5.06
N SER A 127 -3.42 9.83 -4.52
CA SER A 127 -2.68 11.01 -5.01
C SER A 127 -2.19 10.85 -6.44
N PHE A 128 -1.78 9.64 -6.84
CA PHE A 128 -1.33 9.31 -8.20
C PHE A 128 -2.49 8.93 -9.14
N GLY A 129 -3.75 9.02 -8.68
CA GLY A 129 -4.92 8.67 -9.48
C GLY A 129 -5.07 7.17 -9.78
N LEU A 130 -4.28 6.31 -9.15
CA LEU A 130 -4.33 4.86 -9.32
C LEU A 130 -5.56 4.25 -8.65
N LEU A 131 -6.05 4.92 -7.61
CA LEU A 131 -7.36 4.72 -7.01
C LEU A 131 -8.13 6.02 -7.06
N ARG A 132 -9.46 5.91 -7.06
CA ARG A 132 -10.39 7.03 -7.07
C ARG A 132 -11.39 6.91 -5.92
N ARG A 133 -11.89 8.04 -5.43
CA ARG A 133 -12.74 8.09 -4.24
C ARG A 133 -14.10 7.44 -4.46
N GLU A 134 -14.58 7.38 -5.69
CA GLU A 134 -15.86 6.77 -6.06
C GLU A 134 -15.86 5.24 -5.88
N GLN A 135 -14.69 4.64 -5.66
CA GLN A 135 -14.53 3.21 -5.41
C GLN A 135 -14.69 2.84 -3.92
N MET A 136 -14.83 3.84 -3.03
CA MET A 136 -14.80 3.68 -1.56
C MET A 136 -16.17 3.88 -0.92
#